data_AF-A0A2R7MNH8-F1
#
_entry.id   AF-A0A2R7MNH8-F1
#
_cell.length_a   1.000
_cell.length_b   1.000
_cell.length_c   1.000
_cell.angle_alpha   90.00
_cell.angle_beta   90.00
_cell.angle_gamma   90.00
#
_symmetry.space_group_name_H-M   'P 1'
#
loop_
_entity.id
_entity.type
_entity.pdbx_description
1 polymer ?
#
loop_
_entity_poly.entity_id
_entity_poly.type
_entity_poly.pdbx_seq_one_letter_code
_entity_poly.pdbx_strand_id
1 'polypeptide(L)' 'MTPLSRTALRIGCSVGAVLCLVGVALIIVGVAGWQPLGSAPAWLTTLSSVVVVVGIATTVIFSAALARRDRR' A
#
# COMPACT_ATOMS: atom_id res chain seq x y z
N MET A 1 -26.49 0.31 5.60
CA MET A 1 -25.14 0.66 5.09
C MET A 1 -25.02 2.17 5.13
N THR A 2 -24.26 2.72 6.09
CA THR A 2 -24.02 4.17 6.16
C THR A 2 -23.17 4.60 4.97
N PRO A 3 -23.57 5.63 4.20
CA PRO A 3 -22.79 6.08 3.06
C PRO A 3 -21.45 6.64 3.55
N LEU A 4 -20.34 6.01 3.17
CA LEU A 4 -18.98 6.51 3.44
C LEU A 4 -18.84 7.93 2.88
N SER A 5 -18.42 8.89 3.70
CA SER A 5 -18.20 10.28 3.29
C SER A 5 -17.07 10.40 2.26
N ARG A 6 -17.11 11.39 1.36
CA ARG A 6 -16.05 11.66 0.36
C ARG A 6 -14.68 11.86 1.03
N THR A 7 -14.69 12.43 2.23
CA THR A 7 -13.50 12.58 3.08
C THR A 7 -12.92 11.23 3.50
N ALA A 8 -13.77 10.27 3.91
CA ALA A 8 -13.33 8.94 4.30
C ALA A 8 -12.69 8.17 3.14
N LEU A 9 -13.22 8.32 1.92
CA LEU A 9 -12.63 7.72 0.73
C LEU A 9 -11.25 8.29 0.38
N ARG A 10 -11.08 9.63 0.50
CA ARG A 10 -9.78 10.28 0.27
C ARG A 10 -8.74 9.84 1.30
N ILE A 11 -9.13 9.74 2.58
CA ILE A 11 -8.28 9.22 3.65
C ILE A 11 -7.86 7.76 3.33
N GLY A 12 -8.79 6.93 2.85
CA GLY A 12 -8.47 5.56 2.43
C GLY A 12 -7.44 5.51 1.29
N CYS A 13 -7.56 6.38 0.28
CA CYS A 13 -6.55 6.51 -0.78
C CYS A 13 -5.18 6.91 -0.25
N SER A 14 -5.10 7.94 0.60
CA SER A 14 -3.82 8.40 1.14
C SER A 14 -3.18 7.36 2.07
N VAL A 15 -3.98 6.63 2.87
CA VAL A 15 -3.49 5.51 3.68
C VAL A 15 -2.90 4.40 2.81
N GLY A 16 -3.60 4.03 1.71
CA GLY A 16 -3.08 3.05 0.76
C GLY A 16 -1.74 3.45 0.14
N ALA A 17 -1.63 4.72 -0.27
CA ALA A 17 -0.40 5.26 -0.85
C ALA A 17 0.76 5.26 0.16
N VAL A 18 0.49 5.64 1.42
CA VAL A 18 1.49 5.60 2.50
C VAL A 18 1.97 4.17 2.75
N LEU A 19 1.06 3.18 2.78
CA LEU A 19 1.44 1.77 2.93
C LEU A 19 2.34 1.28 1.79
N CYS A 20 2.08 1.70 0.54
CA CYS A 20 2.98 1.41 -0.58
C CYS A 20 4.37 2.02 -0.36
N LEU A 21 4.46 3.29 0.02
CA LEU A 21 5.74 3.96 0.27
C LEU A 21 6.53 3.29 1.38
N VAL A 22 5.87 2.88 2.47
CA VAL A 22 6.48 2.13 3.58
C VAL A 22 7.00 0.78 3.08
N GLY A 23 6.20 0.04 2.30
CA GLY A 23 6.62 -1.24 1.73
C GLY A 23 7.84 -1.11 0.81
N VAL A 24 7.88 -0.08 -0.04
CA VAL A 24 9.04 0.21 -0.91
C VAL A 24 10.27 0.60 -0.08
N ALA A 25 10.10 1.44 0.94
CA ALA A 25 11.21 1.83 1.83
C ALA A 25 11.82 0.63 2.56
N LEU A 26 10.99 -0.31 3.02
CA LEU A 26 11.45 -1.56 3.63
C LEU A 26 12.26 -2.41 2.64
N ILE A 27 11.84 -2.47 1.37
CA ILE A 27 12.61 -3.17 0.31
C ILE A 27 13.97 -2.50 0.10
N ILE A 28 14.02 -1.16 0.02
CA ILE A 28 15.28 -0.41 -0.16
C ILE A 28 16.24 -0.63 1.01
N VAL A 29 15.74 -0.56 2.25
CA VAL A 29 16.54 -0.84 3.46
C VAL A 29 16.99 -2.31 3.48
N GLY A 30 16.13 -3.23 3.07
CA GLY A 30 16.46 -4.64 2.92
C GLY A 30 17.58 -4.86 1.90
N VAL A 31 17.49 -4.20 0.74
CA VAL A 31 18.56 -4.17 -0.27
C VAL A 31 19.84 -3.60 0.35
N ALA A 32 19.79 -2.47 1.04
CA ALA A 32 20.99 -1.82 1.55
C ALA A 32 21.68 -2.62 2.68
N GLY A 33 20.90 -3.27 3.54
CA GLY A 33 21.42 -4.05 4.68
C GLY A 33 21.86 -5.47 4.32
N TRP A 34 21.25 -6.05 3.28
CA TRP A 34 21.47 -7.44 2.88
C TRP A 34 21.65 -7.49 1.37
N GLN A 35 22.86 -7.15 0.90
CA GLN A 35 23.23 -7.35 -0.50
C GLN A 35 23.91 -8.71 -0.70
N PRO A 36 23.42 -9.54 -1.65
CA PRO A 36 22.20 -9.37 -2.45
C PRO A 36 20.91 -9.68 -1.64
N LEU A 37 19.75 -9.17 -2.05
CA LEU A 37 18.43 -9.41 -1.41
C LEU A 37 18.12 -10.88 -1.08
N GLY A 38 18.77 -11.84 -1.75
CA GLY A 38 18.67 -13.26 -1.46
C GLY A 38 19.32 -13.69 -0.12
N SER A 39 20.15 -12.85 0.50
CA SER A 39 20.68 -13.05 1.86
C SER A 39 19.80 -12.43 2.93
N ALA A 40 18.76 -11.68 2.55
CA ALA A 40 17.80 -11.12 3.49
C ALA A 40 16.94 -12.23 4.10
N PRO A 41 16.54 -12.11 5.38
CA PRO A 41 15.65 -13.07 6.00
C PRO A 41 14.32 -13.19 5.25
N ALA A 42 13.86 -14.41 4.99
CA ALA A 42 12.64 -14.67 4.22
C ALA A 42 11.38 -13.99 4.81
N TRP A 43 11.35 -13.78 6.13
CA TRP A 43 10.24 -13.09 6.80
C TRP A 43 10.18 -11.59 6.44
N LEU A 44 11.33 -10.95 6.22
CA LEU A 44 11.46 -9.53 5.87
C LEU A 44 11.00 -9.27 4.43
N THR A 45 11.40 -10.13 3.49
CA THR A 45 10.97 -10.06 2.09
C THR A 45 9.48 -10.36 1.94
N THR A 46 8.97 -11.34 2.69
CA THR A 46 7.54 -11.68 2.72
C THR A 46 6.72 -10.51 3.28
N LEU A 47 7.09 -9.95 4.42
CA LEU A 47 6.37 -8.81 5.02
C LEU A 47 6.36 -7.59 4.09
N SER A 48 7.50 -7.27 3.49
CA SER A 48 7.60 -6.13 2.56
C SER A 48 6.68 -6.32 1.36
N SER A 49 6.64 -7.54 0.80
CA SER A 49 5.75 -7.88 -0.32
C SER A 49 4.28 -7.77 0.07
N VAL A 50 3.90 -8.28 1.25
CA VAL A 50 2.53 -8.19 1.77
C VAL A 50 2.12 -6.72 1.95
N VAL A 51 2.97 -5.90 2.55
CA VAL A 51 2.70 -4.46 2.77
C VAL A 51 2.50 -3.73 1.44
N VAL A 52 3.35 -3.99 0.44
CA VAL A 52 3.20 -3.41 -0.90
C VAL A 52 1.89 -3.84 -1.56
N VAL A 53 1.57 -5.14 -1.55
CA VAL A 53 0.33 -5.67 -2.17
C VAL A 53 -0.91 -5.11 -1.48
N VAL A 54 -0.93 -5.07 -0.15
CA VAL A 54 -2.04 -4.50 0.62
C VAL A 54 -2.18 -3.00 0.33
N GLY A 55 -1.07 -2.25 0.30
CA GLY A 55 -1.08 -0.83 -0.06
C GLY A 55 -1.67 -0.59 -1.45
N ILE A 56 -1.26 -1.39 -2.45
CA ILE A 56 -1.77 -1.28 -3.83
C ILE A 56 -3.26 -1.60 -3.86
N ALA A 57 -3.68 -2.73 -3.30
CA ALA A 57 -5.08 -3.15 -3.28
C ALA A 57 -5.98 -2.09 -2.62
N THR A 58 -5.55 -1.56 -1.47
CA THR A 58 -6.26 -0.51 -0.75
C THR A 58 -6.37 0.75 -1.62
N THR A 59 -5.26 1.21 -2.21
CA THR A 59 -5.24 2.39 -3.08
C THR A 59 -6.19 2.22 -4.28
N VAL A 60 -6.19 1.06 -4.93
CA VAL A 60 -7.04 0.77 -6.08
C VAL A 60 -8.52 0.75 -5.69
N ILE A 61 -8.88 0.08 -4.59
CA ILE A 61 -10.27 0.00 -4.12
C ILE A 61 -10.83 1.39 -3.80
N PHE A 62 -10.09 2.19 -3.03
CA PHE A 62 -10.53 3.54 -2.65
C PHE A 62 -10.55 4.50 -3.85
N SER A 63 -9.56 4.42 -4.75
CA SER A 63 -9.53 5.26 -5.96
C SER A 63 -10.66 4.91 -6.91
N ALA A 64 -10.96 3.61 -7.10
CA ALA A 64 -12.07 3.16 -7.91
C ALA A 64 -13.43 3.58 -7.32
N ALA A 65 -13.57 3.52 -5.99
CA ALA A 65 -14.78 3.97 -5.31
C ALA A 65 -14.99 5.49 -5.41
N LEU A 66 -13.90 6.28 -5.33
CA LEU A 66 -13.92 7.73 -5.60
C LEU A 66 -14.32 8.03 -7.04
N ALA A 67 -13.69 7.37 -8.02
CA ALA A 67 -13.96 7.60 -9.43
C ALA A 67 -15.41 7.24 -9.82
N ARG A 68 -15.98 6.18 -9.25
CA ARG A 68 -17.41 5.83 -9.46
C ARG A 68 -18.36 6.88 -8.88
N ARG A 69 -17.96 7.56 -7.82
CA ARG A 69 -18.78 8.59 -7.16
C ARG A 69 -18.72 9.93 -7.88
N ASP A 70 -17.58 10.29 -8.47
CA ASP A 70 -17.46 11.53 -9.28
C ASP A 70 -18.23 11.47 -10.61
N ARG A 71 -18.52 10.26 -11.11
CA ARG A 71 -19.32 10.05 -12.33
C ARG A 71 -20.83 10.03 -12.08
N ARG A 72 -21.29 10.07 -10.83
CA ARG A 72 -22.71 10.14 -10.46
C ARG A 72 -23.05 11.54 -9.99
#